data_AF-A0AB39PVP8-F1
#
_entry.id   AF-A0AB39PVP8-F1
#
_cell.length_a   1.000
_cell.length_b   1.000
_cell.length_c   1.000
_cell.angle_alpha   90.00
_cell.angle_beta   90.00
_cell.angle_gamma   90.00
#
_symmetry.space_group_name_H-M   'P 1'
#
loop_
_entity.id
_entity.type
_entity.pdbx_description
1 polymer ?
#
loop_
_entity_poly.entity_id
_entity_poly.type
_entity_poly.pdbx_seq_one_letter_code
_entity_poly.pdbx_strand_id
1 'polypeptide(L)'
;MDSNDLQRLAGHLEKYGLQVTVDDSVMRLNATNPLNSRLTEEILTKGDQYVTGFDYAIGEHGHEQAGAERIARMLAVGTPATAAPTGPANRLPAEARR
;
A
#
# COMPACT_ATOMS: atom_id res chain seq x y z
N MET A 1 2.22 0.73 -20.19
CA MET A 1 2.55 1.25 -18.85
C MET A 1 3.53 2.41 -18.96
N ASP A 2 3.30 3.51 -18.26
CA ASP A 2 4.13 4.72 -18.27
C ASP A 2 4.50 5.21 -16.85
N SER A 3 5.19 6.35 -16.75
CA SER A 3 5.55 6.96 -15.46
C SER A 3 4.34 7.34 -14.61
N ASN A 4 3.20 7.70 -15.22
CA ASN A 4 1.98 8.04 -14.47
C ASN A 4 1.40 6.82 -13.76
N ASP A 5 1.51 5.64 -14.37
CA ASP A 5 1.07 4.38 -13.77
C ASP A 5 1.89 4.06 -12.51
N LEU A 6 3.23 4.24 -12.60
CA LEU A 6 4.12 4.07 -11.47
C LEU A 6 3.83 5.08 -10.34
N GLN A 7 3.54 6.33 -10.70
CA GLN A 7 3.17 7.38 -9.75
C GLN A 7 1.82 7.09 -9.07
N ARG A 8 0.84 6.52 -9.80
CA ARG A 8 -0.42 6.06 -9.20
C ARG A 8 -0.17 4.95 -8.18
N LEU A 9 0.64 3.95 -8.54
CA LEU A 9 1.02 2.88 -7.61
C LEU A 9 1.73 3.46 -6.37
N ALA A 10 2.67 4.40 -6.57
CA ALA A 10 3.35 5.11 -5.47
C ALA A 10 2.36 5.78 -4.52
N GLY A 11 1.41 6.56 -5.05
CA GLY A 11 0.40 7.23 -4.25
C GLY A 11 -0.53 6.26 -3.51
N HIS A 12 -0.74 5.03 -4.00
CA HIS A 12 -1.43 4.00 -3.23
C HIS A 12 -0.57 3.46 -2.09
N LEU A 13 0.71 3.18 -2.33
CA LEU A 13 1.64 2.67 -1.32
C LEU A 13 1.86 3.67 -0.16
N GLU A 14 1.94 4.96 -0.46
CA GLU A 14 2.03 6.02 0.55
C GLU A 14 0.81 6.03 1.50
N LYS A 15 -0.39 5.69 1.02
CA LYS A 15 -1.60 5.57 1.87
C LYS A 15 -1.50 4.43 2.89
N TYR A 16 -0.65 3.43 2.64
CA TYR A 16 -0.32 2.37 3.60
C TYR A 16 0.81 2.78 4.56
N GLY A 17 1.31 4.02 4.47
CA GLY A 17 2.40 4.52 5.30
C GLY A 17 3.79 4.06 4.85
N LEU A 18 3.92 3.57 3.62
CA LEU A 18 5.21 3.22 3.05
C LEU A 18 5.93 4.47 2.54
N GLN A 19 7.26 4.48 2.71
CA GLN A 19 8.10 5.46 2.05
C GLN A 19 8.41 4.97 0.63
N VAL A 20 8.12 5.81 -0.36
CA VAL A 20 8.27 5.46 -1.78
C VAL A 20 9.30 6.37 -2.45
N THR A 21 10.09 5.82 -3.36
CA THR A 21 10.96 6.58 -4.26
C THR A 21 10.76 6.06 -5.67
N VAL A 22 10.44 6.97 -6.59
CA VAL A 22 10.22 6.65 -8.02
C VAL A 22 11.42 7.16 -8.81
N ASP A 23 11.97 6.28 -9.64
CA ASP A 23 12.92 6.63 -10.69
C ASP A 23 12.25 6.43 -12.05
N ASP A 24 11.73 7.54 -12.60
CA ASP A 24 11.03 7.57 -13.88
C ASP A 24 11.94 7.19 -15.06
N SER A 25 13.26 7.38 -14.93
CA SER A 25 14.20 7.14 -16.04
C SER A 25 14.38 5.65 -16.35
N VAL A 26 14.23 4.81 -15.32
CA VAL A 26 14.36 3.35 -15.42
C VAL A 26 13.06 2.61 -15.05
N MET A 27 11.95 3.33 -14.92
CA MET A 27 10.63 2.80 -14.55
C MET A 27 10.67 1.90 -13.29
N ARG A 28 11.35 2.41 -12.26
CA ARG A 28 11.58 1.69 -10.99
C ARG A 28 10.94 2.43 -9.83
N LEU A 29 10.33 1.66 -8.94
CA LEU A 29 9.75 2.14 -7.70
C LEU A 29 10.37 1.36 -6.54
N ASN A 30 10.89 2.05 -5.54
CA ASN A 30 11.33 1.45 -4.29
C ASN A 30 10.32 1.78 -3.20
N ALA A 31 9.81 0.75 -2.52
CA ALA A 31 8.91 0.90 -1.38
C ALA A 31 9.60 0.37 -0.12
N THR A 32 9.61 1.15 0.95
CA THR A 32 10.27 0.80 2.22
C THR A 32 9.34 1.02 3.39
N ASN A 33 9.35 0.09 4.34
CA ASN A 33 8.66 0.27 5.61
C ASN A 33 9.49 1.23 6.50
N PRO A 34 8.99 2.42 6.85
CA PRO A 34 9.75 3.38 7.67
C PRO A 34 10.01 2.88 9.10
N LEU A 35 9.22 1.92 9.60
CA LEU A 35 9.41 1.30 10.92
C LEU A 35 10.47 0.20 10.89
N ASN A 36 10.83 -0.30 9.71
CA ASN A 36 11.85 -1.32 9.52
C ASN A 36 12.48 -1.19 8.14
N SER A 37 13.62 -0.48 8.06
CA SER A 37 14.35 -0.22 6.82
C SER A 37 14.92 -1.46 6.13
N ARG A 38 14.86 -2.64 6.77
CA ARG A 38 15.21 -3.92 6.12
C ARG A 38 14.06 -4.48 5.27
N LEU A 39 12.84 -3.97 5.46
CA LEU A 39 11.68 -4.32 4.66
C LEU A 39 11.56 -3.30 3.53
N THR A 40 12.29 -3.57 2.45
CA THR A 40 12.28 -2.81 1.20
C THR A 40 11.95 -3.76 0.07
N GLU A 41 11.13 -3.31 -0.86
CA GLU A 41 10.86 -4.01 -2.12
C GLU A 41 11.15 -3.09 -3.30
N GLU A 42 11.86 -3.63 -4.28
CA GLU A 42 12.04 -2.99 -5.59
C GLU A 42 10.92 -3.47 -6.53
N ILE A 43 10.29 -2.54 -7.22
CA ILE A 43 9.18 -2.78 -8.13
C ILE A 43 9.53 -2.20 -9.50
N LEU A 44 9.34 -3.03 -10.52
CA LEU A 44 9.66 -2.74 -11.92
C LEU A 44 8.40 -2.92 -12.77
N THR A 45 8.42 -2.33 -13.96
CA THR A 45 7.38 -2.54 -14.97
C THR A 45 7.86 -3.53 -16.03
N LYS A 46 6.98 -4.47 -16.41
CA LYS A 46 7.26 -5.46 -17.45
C LYS A 46 6.02 -5.65 -18.31
N GLY A 47 5.98 -4.96 -19.45
CA GLY A 47 4.77 -4.86 -20.25
C GLY A 47 3.66 -4.15 -19.47
N ASP A 48 2.57 -4.86 -19.20
CA ASP A 48 1.42 -4.36 -18.43
C ASP A 48 1.41 -4.86 -16.97
N GLN A 49 2.51 -5.46 -16.50
CA GLN A 49 2.63 -6.00 -15.15
C GLN A 49 3.61 -5.21 -14.29
N TYR A 50 3.25 -5.10 -13.00
CA TYR A 50 4.19 -4.73 -11.95
C TYR A 50 4.84 -6.01 -11.42
N VAL A 51 6.16 -6.03 -11.43
CA VAL A 51 6.97 -7.15 -10.94
C VAL A 51 7.91 -6.70 -9.83
N THR A 52 8.30 -7.60 -8.95
CA THR A 52 9.40 -7.31 -8.01
C THR A 52 10.75 -7.29 -8.71
N GLY A 53 11.80 -6.82 -8.03
CA GLY A 53 13.20 -6.95 -8.48
C GLY A 53 13.65 -8.40 -8.72
N PHE A 54 12.86 -9.40 -8.28
CA PHE A 54 13.05 -10.82 -8.51
C PHE A 54 12.12 -11.39 -9.61
N ASP A 55 11.56 -10.53 -10.48
CA ASP A 55 10.65 -10.90 -11.57
C ASP A 55 9.32 -11.56 -11.11
N TYR A 56 8.93 -11.42 -9.84
CA TYR A 56 7.66 -11.95 -9.36
C TYR A 56 6.51 -10.98 -9.66
N ALA A 57 5.47 -11.46 -10.36
CA ALA A 57 4.29 -10.65 -10.66
C ALA A 57 3.48 -10.35 -9.39
N ILE A 58 3.28 -9.05 -9.14
CA ILE A 58 2.61 -8.52 -7.94
C ILE A 58 1.37 -7.71 -8.26
N GLY A 59 1.22 -7.25 -9.49
CA GLY A 59 0.02 -6.55 -9.96
C GLY A 59 0.07 -6.30 -11.46
N GLU A 60 -0.95 -5.63 -11.96
CA GLU A 60 -1.10 -5.25 -13.36
C GLU A 60 -1.66 -3.84 -13.50
N HIS A 61 -1.43 -3.24 -14.66
CA HIS A 61 -1.94 -1.92 -15.01
C HIS A 61 -3.47 -1.85 -14.86
N GLY A 62 -3.99 -0.75 -14.30
CA GLY A 62 -5.41 -0.54 -14.03
C GLY A 62 -5.90 -1.18 -12.72
N HIS A 63 -5.06 -1.97 -12.07
CA HIS A 63 -5.32 -2.62 -10.78
C HIS A 63 -4.27 -2.24 -9.72
N GLU A 64 -3.77 -1.00 -9.78
CA GLU A 64 -2.69 -0.49 -8.92
C GLU A 64 -3.00 -0.63 -7.43
N GLN A 65 -4.26 -0.44 -7.03
CA GLN A 65 -4.68 -0.58 -5.64
C GLN A 65 -4.49 -2.02 -5.11
N ALA A 66 -4.82 -3.03 -5.92
CA ALA A 66 -4.65 -4.43 -5.53
C ALA A 66 -3.15 -4.79 -5.46
N GLY A 67 -2.35 -4.26 -6.38
CA GLY A 67 -0.88 -4.37 -6.34
C GLY A 67 -0.31 -3.74 -5.07
N ALA A 68 -0.72 -2.51 -4.74
CA ALA A 68 -0.29 -1.80 -3.55
C ALA A 68 -0.65 -2.55 -2.26
N GLU A 69 -1.84 -3.12 -2.17
CA GLU A 69 -2.27 -3.93 -1.02
C GLU A 69 -1.39 -5.18 -0.85
N ARG A 70 -1.00 -5.83 -1.95
CA ARG A 70 -0.09 -6.97 -1.92
C ARG A 70 1.30 -6.57 -1.43
N ILE A 71 1.85 -5.47 -1.94
CA ILE A 71 3.14 -4.91 -1.50
C ILE A 71 3.10 -4.52 -0.02
N ALA A 72 2.03 -3.85 0.42
CA ALA A 72 1.81 -3.47 1.80
C ALA A 72 1.88 -4.69 2.75
N ARG A 73 1.21 -5.79 2.39
CA ARG A 73 1.30 -7.04 3.16
C ARG A 73 2.71 -7.64 3.17
N MET A 74 3.43 -7.62 2.05
CA MET A 74 4.82 -8.11 1.99
C MET A 74 5.75 -7.30 2.91
N LEU A 75 5.53 -5.99 2.97
CA LEU A 75 6.30 -5.07 3.82
C LEU A 75 5.78 -4.99 5.26
N ALA A 76 4.91 -5.92 5.66
CA ALA A 76 4.32 -6.03 7.00
C ALA A 76 3.67 -4.74 7.51
N VAL A 77 3.14 -3.91 6.60
CA VAL A 77 2.30 -2.76 6.97
C VAL A 77 0.83 -3.18 7.03
N GLY A 78 0.10 -2.61 8.00
CA GLY A 78 -1.33 -2.84 8.15
C GLY A 78 -2.13 -2.30 6.96
N THR A 79 -3.41 -2.67 6.88
CA THR A 79 -4.36 -2.07 5.93
C THR A 79 -4.35 -0.54 6.06
N PRO A 80 -4.63 0.22 4.98
CA PRO A 80 -4.63 1.67 5.09
C PRO A 80 -5.64 2.05 6.17
N ALA A 81 -5.40 3.13 6.90
CA ALA A 81 -6.33 3.62 7.90
C ALA A 81 -7.64 4.04 7.21
N THR A 82 -8.53 3.08 6.96
CA THR A 82 -9.94 3.34 6.75
C THR A 82 -10.38 4.02 8.04
N ALA A 83 -10.66 5.32 7.99
CA ALA A 83 -11.21 6.06 9.12
C ALA A 83 -12.30 5.20 9.77
N ALA A 84 -12.01 4.68 10.96
CA ALA A 84 -12.97 3.86 11.69
C ALA A 84 -14.23 4.71 11.86
N PRO A 85 -15.44 4.16 11.64
CA PRO A 85 -16.64 4.86 12.07
C PRO A 85 -16.55 4.98 13.59
N THR A 86 -16.31 6.20 14.08
CA THR A 86 -16.35 6.55 15.50
C THR A 86 -17.79 6.44 15.98
N GLY A 87 -18.27 5.22 16.20
CA GLY A 87 -19.54 4.96 16.87
C GLY A 87 -19.32 4.94 18.38
N PRO A 88 -19.97 5.80 19.18
CA PRO A 88 -19.83 5.76 20.63
C PRO A 88 -20.61 4.56 21.19
N ALA A 89 -19.93 3.43 21.38
CA ALA A 89 -20.46 2.28 22.09
C ALA A 89 -20.18 2.41 23.60
N ASN A 90 -20.79 3.40 24.27
CA ASN A 90 -21.05 3.25 25.71
C ASN A 90 -22.18 4.16 26.19
N ARG A 91 -23.42 3.65 26.14
CA ARG A 91 -24.52 4.13 26.98
C ARG A 91 -25.15 2.92 27.66
N LEU A 92 -24.65 2.59 28.84
CA LEU A 92 -25.37 1.72 29.78
C LEU A 92 -26.64 2.47 30.23
N PRO A 93 -27.85 1.90 30.14
CA PRO A 93 -28.97 2.40 30.91
C PRO A 93 -28.83 1.89 32.35
N ALA A 94 -28.38 2.77 33.24
CA ALA A 94 -28.75 2.67 34.64
C ALA A 94 -30.22 3.09 34.75
N GLU A 95 -31.10 2.17 35.10
CA GLU A 95 -32.31 2.38 35.93
C GLU A 95 -33.28 1.19 35.79
N ALA A 96 -33.21 0.27 36.73
CA ALA A 96 -34.33 -0.58 37.13
C ALA A 96 -34.27 -0.77 38.65
N ARG A 97 -34.54 0.32 39.37
CA ARG A 97 -35.00 0.25 40.76
C ARG A 97 -36.44 0.74 40.78
N ARG A 98 -37.38 -0.20 40.79
CA ARG A 98 -38.63 -0.12 41.57
C ARG A 98 -39.10 -1.53 41.87
#